data_AF-K2P0Y2-F1
#
_entry.id   AF-K2P0Y2-F1
#
_cell.length_a   1.000
_cell.length_b   1.000
_cell.length_c   1.000
_cell.angle_alpha   90.00
_cell.angle_beta   90.00
_cell.angle_gamma   90.00
#
_symmetry.space_group_name_H-M   'P 1'
#
loop_
_entity.id
_entity.type
_entity.pdbx_description
1 polymer ?
#
loop_
_entity_poly.entity_id
_entity_poly.type
_entity_poly.pdbx_seq_one_letter_code
_entity_poly.pdbx_strand_id
1 'polypeptide(L)'
;MKITQVYGFADVLKKMNYFSLSTFSFILLISCSDSVSDEFEQVNGDVVEKQIEKITVVSAQDDTTLYLYYDGEDRLSSISNGLEATTFNYEGDKLSNVGGDDMDAFNVEELYKSPYDAFETGQVLEYDDNGNPHIIQLLEEDYDYYTDEVEVLQYTAEITYDDVHNPYYYTLQSAGIIEVMDKVQLNFSTTPQSSKVVKTRLLFPVNNPSKIVYKNQTGIPQYQIEMDYTYDDDNYPISASVTRTSLTRNETFKYFTSYTYR
;
A
#
# COMPACT_ATOMS: atom_id res chain seq x y z
N MET A 1 -6.45 -28.22 -84.36
CA MET A 1 -5.69 -29.47 -84.57
C MET A 1 -4.71 -29.64 -83.41
N LYS A 2 -4.55 -30.89 -82.95
CA LYS A 2 -3.99 -31.41 -81.69
C LYS A 2 -2.64 -30.84 -81.20
N ILE A 3 -2.50 -30.56 -79.88
CA ILE A 3 -1.71 -31.26 -78.81
C ILE A 3 -0.17 -31.03 -78.97
N THR A 4 0.59 -30.53 -77.98
CA THR A 4 1.12 -31.31 -76.84
C THR A 4 1.79 -30.42 -75.77
N GLN A 5 1.51 -30.69 -74.48
CA GLN A 5 2.27 -30.26 -73.29
C GLN A 5 3.48 -31.18 -73.06
N VAL A 6 4.57 -30.66 -72.48
CA VAL A 6 5.39 -31.40 -71.49
C VAL A 6 5.87 -30.43 -70.39
N TYR A 7 5.67 -30.85 -69.14
CA TYR A 7 6.10 -30.22 -67.89
C TYR A 7 7.50 -30.69 -67.44
N GLY A 8 8.18 -29.88 -66.61
CA GLY A 8 9.15 -30.30 -65.59
C GLY A 8 9.38 -29.10 -64.63
N PHE A 9 8.89 -29.07 -63.39
CA PHE A 9 9.31 -29.70 -62.11
C PHE A 9 10.63 -29.17 -61.50
N ALA A 10 10.52 -28.75 -60.22
CA ALA A 10 11.51 -28.28 -59.21
C ALA A 10 11.91 -26.78 -59.29
N ASP A 11 11.28 -25.89 -58.49
CA ASP A 11 11.60 -25.49 -57.10
C ASP A 11 12.59 -24.29 -57.06
N VAL A 12 12.51 -23.21 -56.26
CA VAL A 12 11.71 -22.80 -55.09
C VAL A 12 12.11 -21.34 -54.71
N LEU A 13 11.21 -20.63 -53.99
CA LEU A 13 11.38 -19.44 -53.09
C LEU A 13 11.01 -18.00 -53.55
N LYS A 14 10.02 -17.47 -52.81
CA LYS A 14 9.82 -16.10 -52.24
C LYS A 14 9.29 -15.02 -53.21
N LYS A 15 8.24 -14.25 -52.89
CA LYS A 15 7.67 -13.83 -51.60
C LYS A 15 6.19 -13.45 -51.75
N MET A 16 5.45 -13.78 -50.70
CA MET A 16 4.03 -13.61 -50.42
C MET A 16 3.73 -12.21 -49.85
N ASN A 17 2.51 -11.68 -50.11
CA ASN A 17 1.54 -11.15 -49.11
C ASN A 17 0.89 -9.75 -49.30
N TYR A 18 -0.44 -9.83 -49.43
CA TYR A 18 -1.52 -9.18 -48.68
C TYR A 18 -1.75 -7.65 -48.72
N PHE A 19 -2.75 -7.29 -49.53
CA PHE A 19 -3.94 -6.49 -49.20
C PHE A 19 -3.94 -5.82 -47.79
N SER A 20 -3.68 -4.52 -47.76
CA SER A 20 -3.86 -3.66 -46.58
C SER A 20 -5.35 -3.32 -46.44
N LEU A 21 -6.04 -4.05 -45.55
CA LEU A 21 -7.32 -3.63 -45.00
C LEU A 21 -7.04 -3.02 -43.63
N SER A 22 -6.95 -1.70 -43.57
CA SER A 22 -6.80 -0.94 -42.34
C SER A 22 -8.10 -0.98 -41.54
N THR A 23 -8.31 -2.04 -40.76
CA THR A 23 -9.26 -2.03 -39.64
C THR A 23 -8.67 -1.19 -38.52
N PHE A 24 -9.18 0.03 -38.40
CA PHE A 24 -9.00 0.90 -37.26
C PHE A 24 -9.75 0.28 -36.07
N SER A 25 -9.12 -0.68 -35.40
CA SER A 25 -9.60 -1.18 -34.11
C SER A 25 -9.41 -0.07 -33.09
N PHE A 26 -10.46 0.72 -32.91
CA PHE A 26 -10.62 1.57 -31.73
C PHE A 26 -10.77 0.60 -30.54
N ILE A 27 -9.65 0.20 -29.95
CA ILE A 27 -9.67 -0.35 -28.59
C ILE A 27 -10.05 0.84 -27.73
N LEU A 28 -11.33 0.91 -27.39
CA LEU A 28 -11.81 1.70 -26.29
C LEU A 28 -11.06 1.17 -25.06
N LEU A 29 -9.98 1.86 -24.68
CA LEU A 29 -9.42 1.76 -23.34
C LEU A 29 -10.50 2.33 -22.43
N ILE A 30 -11.44 1.48 -22.03
CA ILE A 30 -12.24 1.69 -20.84
C ILE A 30 -11.20 1.69 -19.74
N SER A 31 -10.74 2.88 -19.34
CA SER A 31 -9.99 3.07 -18.10
C SER A 31 -10.98 2.77 -16.97
N CYS A 32 -11.19 1.49 -16.70
CA CYS A 32 -11.72 1.08 -15.41
C CYS A 32 -10.62 1.48 -14.42
N SER A 33 -10.97 2.25 -13.38
CA SER A 33 -10.07 2.39 -12.26
C SER A 33 -9.97 1.01 -11.62
N ASP A 34 -8.78 0.43 -11.60
CA ASP A 34 -8.55 -0.87 -10.99
C ASP A 34 -8.86 -0.80 -9.48
N SER A 35 -9.36 -1.89 -8.93
CA SER A 35 -9.61 -2.01 -7.49
C SER A 35 -8.30 -2.24 -6.73
N VAL A 36 -8.31 -2.12 -5.39
CA VAL A 36 -7.12 -2.45 -4.58
C VAL A 36 -6.76 -3.92 -4.79
N SER A 37 -7.79 -4.77 -4.86
CA SER A 37 -7.62 -6.21 -5.12
C SER A 37 -6.95 -6.47 -6.47
N ASP A 38 -7.41 -5.80 -7.53
CA ASP A 38 -6.84 -5.97 -8.88
C ASP A 38 -5.38 -5.50 -8.95
N GLU A 39 -5.08 -4.33 -8.35
CA GLU A 39 -3.72 -3.77 -8.29
C GLU A 39 -2.77 -4.69 -7.51
N PHE A 40 -3.22 -5.22 -6.37
CA PHE A 40 -2.43 -6.14 -5.57
C PHE A 40 -2.12 -7.43 -6.32
N GLU A 41 -3.12 -8.06 -6.96
CA GLU A 41 -2.95 -9.29 -7.74
C GLU A 41 -2.10 -9.06 -8.99
N GLN A 42 -2.23 -7.92 -9.66
CA GLN A 42 -1.42 -7.58 -10.84
C GLN A 42 0.08 -7.50 -10.52
N VAL A 43 0.43 -6.94 -9.37
CA VAL A 43 1.83 -6.71 -8.96
C VAL A 43 2.41 -7.94 -8.28
N ASN A 44 1.65 -8.58 -7.38
CA ASN A 44 2.18 -9.64 -6.52
C ASN A 44 1.79 -11.05 -6.97
N GLY A 45 0.82 -11.20 -7.87
CA GLY A 45 0.32 -12.49 -8.33
C GLY A 45 -0.40 -13.28 -7.24
N ASP A 46 -0.28 -14.60 -7.32
CA ASP A 46 -0.89 -15.54 -6.36
C ASP A 46 0.01 -15.68 -5.12
N VAL A 47 -0.28 -14.87 -4.10
CA VAL A 47 0.41 -14.88 -2.80
C VAL A 47 -0.31 -15.83 -1.85
N VAL A 48 0.46 -16.62 -1.09
CA VAL A 48 -0.10 -17.48 -0.04
C VAL A 48 -0.75 -16.61 1.02
N GLU A 49 -2.06 -16.77 1.25
CA GLU A 49 -2.77 -16.02 2.27
C GLU A 49 -2.20 -16.32 3.66
N LYS A 50 -1.66 -15.28 4.30
CA LYS A 50 -1.35 -15.27 5.73
C LYS A 50 -1.93 -14.05 6.40
N GLN A 51 -2.51 -14.27 7.57
CA GLN A 51 -3.14 -13.23 8.38
C GLN A 51 -2.32 -13.00 9.65
N ILE A 52 -2.07 -11.75 10.00
CA ILE A 52 -1.25 -11.40 11.16
C ILE A 52 -2.05 -11.74 12.42
N GLU A 53 -1.47 -12.50 13.34
CA GLU A 53 -2.04 -12.75 14.68
C GLU A 53 -1.45 -11.83 15.74
N LYS A 54 -0.18 -11.45 15.55
CA LYS A 54 0.55 -10.68 16.55
C LYS A 54 1.65 -9.85 15.93
N ILE A 55 1.79 -8.62 16.43
CA ILE A 55 2.93 -7.74 16.15
C ILE A 55 3.53 -7.34 17.49
N THR A 56 4.82 -7.60 17.70
CA THR A 56 5.54 -7.12 18.87
C THR A 56 6.59 -6.11 18.45
N VAL A 57 6.57 -4.94 19.07
CA VAL A 57 7.56 -3.88 18.90
C VAL A 57 8.36 -3.79 20.19
N VAL A 58 9.68 -3.91 20.09
CA VAL A 58 10.63 -3.83 21.21
C VAL A 58 11.56 -2.66 20.97
N SER A 59 11.66 -1.76 21.93
CA SER A 59 12.54 -0.61 21.85
C SER A 59 13.29 -0.36 23.16
N ALA A 60 14.25 0.56 23.15
CA ALA A 60 14.98 0.90 24.38
C ALA A 60 14.10 1.59 25.45
N GLN A 61 12.94 2.11 25.06
CA GLN A 61 12.06 2.93 25.91
C GLN A 61 10.84 2.15 26.38
N ASP A 62 10.19 1.45 25.45
CA ASP A 62 8.97 0.70 25.72
C ASP A 62 8.78 -0.45 24.73
N ASP A 63 8.04 -1.45 25.19
CA ASP A 63 7.66 -2.63 24.41
C ASP A 63 6.14 -2.66 24.27
N THR A 64 5.67 -2.87 23.06
CA THR A 64 4.23 -2.92 22.75
C THR A 64 3.94 -4.20 22.00
N THR A 65 2.80 -4.83 22.29
CA THR A 65 2.33 -5.99 21.52
C THR A 65 0.90 -5.76 21.11
N LEU A 66 0.63 -5.89 19.81
CA LEU A 66 -0.69 -5.92 19.23
C LEU A 66 -1.11 -7.36 18.97
N TYR A 67 -2.31 -7.71 19.40
CA TYR A 67 -2.96 -8.99 19.18
C TYR A 67 -4.15 -8.80 18.24
N LEU A 68 -4.22 -9.63 17.22
CA LEU A 68 -5.29 -9.63 16.23
C LEU A 68 -6.09 -10.91 16.40
N TYR A 69 -7.40 -10.76 16.59
CA TYR A 69 -8.31 -11.87 16.90
C TYR A 69 -9.32 -12.07 15.79
N TYR A 70 -9.56 -13.32 15.42
CA TYR A 70 -10.45 -13.70 14.34
C TYR A 70 -11.70 -14.40 14.87
N ASP A 71 -12.83 -14.22 14.18
CA ASP A 71 -14.07 -14.92 14.51
C ASP A 71 -14.11 -16.35 13.93
N GLY A 72 -15.23 -17.05 14.12
CA GLY A 72 -15.40 -18.42 13.62
C GLY A 72 -15.53 -18.55 12.09
N GLU A 73 -15.56 -17.43 11.37
CA GLU A 73 -15.61 -17.33 9.90
C GLU A 73 -14.28 -16.80 9.34
N ASP A 74 -13.22 -16.80 10.15
CA ASP A 74 -11.88 -16.35 9.80
C ASP A 74 -11.77 -14.85 9.45
N ARG A 75 -12.73 -14.05 9.91
CA ARG A 75 -12.71 -12.59 9.77
C ARG A 75 -12.06 -11.92 10.96
N LEU A 76 -11.32 -10.85 10.72
CA LEU A 76 -10.74 -10.07 11.82
C LEU A 76 -11.87 -9.47 12.67
N SER A 77 -11.91 -9.82 13.95
CA SER A 77 -12.96 -9.41 14.88
C SER A 77 -12.51 -8.29 15.81
N SER A 78 -11.23 -8.27 16.20
CA SER A 78 -10.65 -7.21 17.01
C SER A 78 -9.13 -7.13 16.91
N ILE A 79 -8.60 -5.94 17.23
CA ILE A 79 -7.17 -5.67 17.44
C ILE A 79 -7.01 -5.08 18.83
N SER A 80 -6.08 -5.55 19.64
CA SER A 80 -5.86 -5.07 21.00
C SER A 80 -4.39 -4.97 21.37
N ASN A 81 -4.03 -3.92 22.10
CA ASN A 81 -2.71 -3.75 22.73
C ASN A 81 -2.67 -4.29 24.18
N GLY A 82 -3.75 -4.94 24.64
CA GLY A 82 -3.93 -5.44 26.01
C GLY A 82 -4.54 -4.43 26.99
N LEU A 83 -4.62 -3.14 26.62
CA LEU A 83 -5.29 -2.09 27.39
C LEU A 83 -6.56 -1.63 26.70
N GLU A 84 -6.46 -1.39 25.40
CA GLU A 84 -7.52 -0.93 24.51
C GLU A 84 -7.77 -1.95 23.40
N ALA A 85 -8.91 -1.83 22.74
CA ALA A 85 -9.26 -2.68 21.62
C ALA A 85 -10.11 -1.96 20.57
N THR A 86 -9.76 -2.16 19.30
CA THR A 86 -10.61 -1.87 18.15
C THR A 86 -11.38 -3.14 17.78
N THR A 87 -12.66 -3.01 17.47
CA THR A 87 -13.60 -4.11 17.16
C THR A 87 -14.21 -3.90 15.77
N PHE A 88 -14.36 -5.00 15.04
CA PHE A 88 -14.92 -5.03 13.69
C PHE A 88 -16.26 -5.74 13.75
N ASN A 89 -17.32 -5.03 13.35
CA ASN A 89 -18.69 -5.54 13.39
C ASN A 89 -19.18 -5.77 11.96
N TYR A 90 -19.89 -6.87 11.76
CA TYR A 90 -20.34 -7.33 10.45
C TYR A 90 -21.87 -7.46 10.40
N GLU A 91 -22.46 -7.10 9.27
CA GLU A 91 -23.83 -7.43 8.90
C GLU A 91 -23.82 -8.46 7.77
N GLY A 92 -24.04 -9.74 8.12
CA GLY A 92 -23.72 -10.84 7.22
C GLY A 92 -22.21 -10.90 7.01
N ASP A 93 -21.76 -10.95 5.75
CA ASP A 93 -20.33 -11.02 5.39
C ASP A 93 -19.66 -9.64 5.21
N LYS A 94 -20.40 -8.55 5.46
CA LYS A 94 -19.93 -7.19 5.16
C LYS A 94 -19.59 -6.42 6.41
N LEU A 95 -18.43 -5.77 6.42
CA LEU A 95 -18.07 -4.83 7.47
C LEU A 95 -19.12 -3.72 7.53
N SER A 96 -19.77 -3.59 8.69
CA SER A 96 -20.82 -2.59 8.93
C SER A 96 -20.33 -1.44 9.80
N ASN A 97 -19.49 -1.73 10.79
CA ASN A 97 -18.95 -0.71 11.70
C ASN A 97 -17.62 -1.13 12.32
N VAL A 98 -16.73 -0.16 12.53
CA VAL A 98 -15.53 -0.31 13.36
C VAL A 98 -15.76 0.50 14.64
N GLY A 99 -15.62 -0.15 15.81
CA GLY A 99 -15.85 0.48 17.12
C GLY A 99 -14.68 0.28 18.08
N GLY A 100 -14.55 1.14 19.07
CA GLY A 100 -13.48 1.11 20.08
C GLY A 100 -13.39 2.47 20.79
N ASP A 101 -12.87 2.50 22.02
CA ASP A 101 -12.58 3.74 22.74
C ASP A 101 -11.29 4.33 22.15
N ASP A 102 -11.46 5.30 21.24
CA ASP A 102 -10.44 5.84 20.33
C ASP A 102 -9.75 4.74 19.48
N MET A 103 -9.58 4.97 18.17
CA MET A 103 -9.13 3.92 17.23
C MET A 103 -7.62 3.59 17.37
N ASP A 104 -7.05 3.82 18.55
CA ASP A 104 -5.62 3.92 18.83
C ASP A 104 -4.94 2.55 18.93
N ALA A 105 -5.71 1.48 19.17
CA ALA A 105 -5.15 0.13 19.23
C ALA A 105 -4.52 -0.34 17.90
N PHE A 106 -4.86 0.28 16.76
CA PHE A 106 -4.22 0.02 15.47
C PHE A 106 -4.02 1.30 14.65
N ASN A 107 -3.02 2.08 15.01
CA ASN A 107 -2.46 3.11 14.13
C ASN A 107 -1.19 2.58 13.45
N VAL A 108 -1.27 2.29 12.14
CA VAL A 108 -0.12 1.81 11.35
C VAL A 108 1.04 2.82 11.39
N GLU A 109 0.76 4.12 11.52
CA GLU A 109 1.82 5.14 11.65
C GLU A 109 2.59 5.04 12.97
N GLU A 110 1.92 4.62 14.04
CA GLU A 110 2.58 4.36 15.33
C GLU A 110 3.53 3.16 15.24
N LEU A 111 3.19 2.15 14.43
CA LEU A 111 4.09 1.01 14.17
C LEU A 111 5.40 1.48 13.54
N TYR A 112 5.33 2.48 12.67
CA TYR A 112 6.50 3.08 12.04
C TYR A 112 7.13 4.22 12.87
N LYS A 113 6.44 4.67 13.94
CA LYS A 113 6.75 5.90 14.70
C LYS A 113 7.03 7.08 13.75
N SER A 114 6.16 7.20 12.74
CA SER A 114 6.23 8.27 11.74
C SER A 114 6.26 9.63 12.44
N PRO A 115 7.17 10.54 12.07
CA PRO A 115 7.17 11.89 12.63
C PRO A 115 5.98 12.76 12.16
N TYR A 116 5.27 12.34 11.11
CA TYR A 116 4.19 13.11 10.49
C TYR A 116 2.99 12.23 10.14
N ASP A 117 1.78 12.81 10.23
CA ASP A 117 0.52 12.12 9.96
C ASP A 117 0.15 12.19 8.47
N ALA A 118 0.56 11.17 7.74
CA ALA A 118 0.32 11.03 6.32
C ALA A 118 -1.11 10.57 6.01
N PHE A 119 -1.72 9.78 6.88
CA PHE A 119 -3.09 9.32 6.67
C PHE A 119 -4.16 10.39 6.96
N GLU A 120 -3.84 11.44 7.72
CA GLU A 120 -4.72 12.59 7.93
C GLU A 120 -4.46 13.72 6.94
N THR A 121 -3.20 14.11 6.72
CA THR A 121 -2.86 15.30 5.93
C THR A 121 -2.31 14.99 4.53
N GLY A 122 -1.90 13.75 4.29
CA GLY A 122 -1.17 13.37 3.08
C GLY A 122 -1.94 13.55 1.78
N GLN A 123 -1.22 14.01 0.75
CA GLN A 123 -1.64 14.00 -0.64
C GLN A 123 -0.58 13.30 -1.48
N VAL A 124 -0.94 12.22 -2.18
CA VAL A 124 -0.02 11.56 -3.12
C VAL A 124 0.22 12.47 -4.32
N LEU A 125 1.49 12.75 -4.59
CA LEU A 125 1.96 13.52 -5.74
C LEU A 125 2.41 12.60 -6.87
N GLU A 126 3.00 11.46 -6.53
CA GLU A 126 3.58 10.51 -7.48
C GLU A 126 3.42 9.07 -6.97
N TYR A 127 3.15 8.16 -7.91
CA TYR A 127 3.16 6.71 -7.69
C TYR A 127 4.36 6.10 -8.42
N ASP A 128 4.92 5.01 -7.88
CA ASP A 128 5.96 4.24 -8.57
C ASP A 128 5.38 3.34 -9.69
N ASP A 129 6.25 2.60 -10.38
CA ASP A 129 5.86 1.72 -11.50
C ASP A 129 4.94 0.56 -11.07
N ASN A 130 4.93 0.20 -9.78
CA ASN A 130 4.06 -0.81 -9.20
C ASN A 130 2.75 -0.20 -8.64
N GLY A 131 2.55 1.12 -8.75
CA GLY A 131 1.37 1.79 -8.23
C GLY A 131 1.42 2.07 -6.73
N ASN A 132 2.58 1.96 -6.07
CA ASN A 132 2.72 2.38 -4.68
C ASN A 132 2.87 3.91 -4.58
N PRO A 133 2.35 4.56 -3.52
CA PRO A 133 2.63 5.97 -3.25
C PRO A 133 4.13 6.24 -3.11
N HIS A 134 4.74 6.92 -4.08
CA HIS A 134 6.18 7.19 -4.08
C HIS A 134 6.50 8.53 -3.40
N ILE A 135 5.73 9.57 -3.72
CA ILE A 135 5.91 10.91 -3.14
C ILE A 135 4.59 11.39 -2.54
N ILE A 136 4.60 11.70 -1.24
CA ILE A 136 3.44 12.22 -0.51
C ILE A 136 3.77 13.61 0.02
N GLN A 137 2.92 14.59 -0.25
CA GLN A 137 2.96 15.91 0.39
C GLN A 137 2.24 15.86 1.73
N LEU A 138 2.83 16.48 2.74
CA LEU A 138 2.34 16.55 4.12
C LEU A 138 2.29 18.00 4.58
N LEU A 139 1.32 18.33 5.41
CA LEU A 139 1.21 19.64 6.07
C LEU A 139 1.36 19.43 7.57
N GLU A 140 2.25 20.18 8.19
CA GLU A 140 2.48 20.17 9.64
C GLU A 140 2.17 21.57 10.19
N GLU A 141 1.40 21.62 11.27
CA GLU A 141 1.22 22.86 12.04
C GLU A 141 2.37 22.96 13.06
N ASP A 142 3.24 23.94 12.87
CA ASP A 142 4.31 24.28 13.82
C ASP A 142 3.93 25.53 14.60
N TYR A 143 4.04 25.47 15.92
CA TYR A 143 3.71 26.58 16.79
C TYR A 143 4.98 27.30 17.25
N ASP A 144 5.14 28.55 16.81
CA ASP A 144 6.26 29.38 17.22
C ASP A 144 5.96 30.03 18.58
N TYR A 145 6.57 29.47 19.64
CA TYR A 145 6.46 29.97 21.02
C TYR A 145 6.95 31.40 21.22
N TYR A 146 7.73 31.97 20.29
CA TYR A 146 8.20 33.36 20.37
C TYR A 146 7.22 34.36 19.75
N THR A 147 6.48 33.96 18.71
CA THR A 147 5.51 34.82 18.01
C THR A 147 4.06 34.56 18.43
N ASP A 148 3.77 33.44 19.12
CA ASP A 148 2.42 32.98 19.46
C ASP A 148 1.55 32.74 18.21
N GLU A 149 2.19 32.32 17.12
CA GLU A 149 1.55 32.04 15.83
C GLU A 149 1.76 30.57 15.42
N VAL A 150 0.77 30.03 14.69
CA VAL A 150 0.86 28.72 14.05
C VAL A 150 1.27 28.94 12.60
N GLU A 151 2.40 28.36 12.21
CA GLU A 151 2.86 28.28 10.84
C GLU A 151 2.52 26.90 10.26
N VAL A 152 2.00 26.87 9.03
CA VAL A 152 1.79 25.61 8.30
C VAL A 152 3.01 25.33 7.45
N LEU A 153 3.79 24.33 7.83
CA LEU A 153 4.97 23.87 7.12
C LEU A 153 4.62 22.75 6.15
N GLN A 154 5.22 22.79 4.96
CA GLN A 154 5.05 21.75 3.96
C GLN A 154 6.26 20.82 3.94
N TYR A 155 5.99 19.52 4.00
CA TYR A 155 6.98 18.46 3.85
C TYR A 155 6.60 17.52 2.71
N THR A 156 7.58 16.71 2.31
CA THR A 156 7.36 15.58 1.40
C THR A 156 7.96 14.33 1.99
N ALA A 157 7.26 13.21 1.90
CA ALA A 157 7.77 11.87 2.18
C ALA A 157 8.04 11.17 0.85
N GLU A 158 9.28 10.75 0.63
CA GLU A 158 9.67 9.86 -0.47
C GLU A 158 9.78 8.44 0.08
N ILE A 159 9.00 7.52 -0.46
CA ILE A 159 8.91 6.14 0.01
C ILE A 159 9.49 5.19 -1.03
N THR A 160 10.28 4.24 -0.56
CA THR A 160 10.71 3.09 -1.36
C THR A 160 10.20 1.80 -0.75
N TYR A 161 10.02 0.80 -1.60
CA TYR A 161 9.40 -0.47 -1.27
C TYR A 161 10.35 -1.62 -1.59
N ASP A 162 10.25 -2.71 -0.83
CA ASP A 162 10.84 -3.98 -1.21
C ASP A 162 9.97 -4.65 -2.28
N ASP A 163 10.58 -5.47 -3.13
CA ASP A 163 9.90 -6.23 -4.20
C ASP A 163 9.15 -7.46 -3.63
N VAL A 164 8.33 -7.21 -2.63
CA VAL A 164 7.47 -8.18 -1.93
C VAL A 164 6.13 -7.52 -1.59
N HIS A 165 5.11 -8.34 -1.40
CA HIS A 165 3.75 -7.86 -1.16
C HIS A 165 3.60 -7.11 0.17
N ASN A 166 2.61 -6.23 0.26
CA ASN A 166 2.23 -5.59 1.51
C ASN A 166 1.70 -6.65 2.51
N PRO A 167 2.36 -6.87 3.65
CA PRO A 167 2.04 -7.97 4.57
C PRO A 167 0.71 -7.80 5.30
N TYR A 168 0.12 -6.60 5.26
CA TYR A 168 -1.17 -6.30 5.89
C TYR A 168 -2.36 -6.61 5.00
N TYR A 169 -2.16 -6.89 3.70
CA TYR A 169 -3.24 -7.00 2.72
C TYR A 169 -4.32 -8.01 3.14
N TYR A 170 -3.97 -9.28 3.38
CA TYR A 170 -4.94 -10.31 3.75
C TYR A 170 -5.54 -10.14 5.15
N THR A 171 -4.80 -9.49 6.06
CA THR A 171 -5.33 -9.12 7.38
C THR A 171 -6.42 -8.05 7.25
N LEU A 172 -6.22 -7.07 6.37
CA LEU A 172 -7.21 -6.03 6.08
C LEU A 172 -8.35 -6.56 5.20
N GLN A 173 -8.08 -7.57 4.37
CA GLN A 173 -9.08 -8.25 3.56
C GLN A 173 -10.06 -9.02 4.44
N SER A 174 -9.57 -9.81 5.39
CA SER A 174 -10.40 -10.52 6.36
C SER A 174 -11.14 -9.58 7.32
N ALA A 175 -10.68 -8.33 7.45
CA ALA A 175 -11.40 -7.26 8.15
C ALA A 175 -12.52 -6.61 7.32
N GLY A 176 -12.65 -6.95 6.03
CA GLY A 176 -13.56 -6.29 5.09
C GLY A 176 -13.13 -4.87 4.66
N ILE A 177 -11.92 -4.42 5.05
CA ILE A 177 -11.41 -3.08 4.70
C ILE A 177 -11.08 -2.99 3.20
N ILE A 178 -10.49 -4.04 2.62
CA ILE A 178 -10.20 -4.07 1.17
C ILE A 178 -11.51 -3.94 0.36
N GLU A 179 -12.57 -4.64 0.74
CA GLU A 179 -13.89 -4.53 0.07
C GLU A 179 -14.48 -3.11 0.15
N VAL A 180 -14.23 -2.39 1.25
CA VAL A 180 -14.63 -0.98 1.40
C VAL A 180 -13.82 -0.09 0.45
N MET A 181 -12.51 -0.31 0.34
CA MET A 181 -11.63 0.44 -0.55
C MET A 181 -11.89 0.14 -2.04
N ASP A 182 -12.23 -1.09 -2.40
CA ASP A 182 -12.57 -1.49 -3.78
C ASP A 182 -13.84 -0.79 -4.31
N LYS A 183 -14.72 -0.35 -3.40
CA LYS A 183 -15.91 0.45 -3.74
C LYS A 183 -15.61 1.94 -3.92
N VAL A 184 -14.37 2.38 -3.65
CA VAL A 184 -13.96 3.77 -3.88
C VAL A 184 -13.88 4.02 -5.38
N GLN A 185 -14.68 4.97 -5.87
CA GLN A 185 -14.64 5.37 -7.27
C GLN A 185 -13.77 6.61 -7.36
N LEU A 186 -12.56 6.46 -7.88
CA LEU A 186 -11.65 7.60 -8.07
C LEU A 186 -12.13 8.58 -9.16
N ASN A 187 -13.21 8.23 -9.90
CA ASN A 187 -13.84 9.11 -10.88
C ASN A 187 -15.08 9.81 -10.28
N PHE A 188 -14.99 11.14 -10.16
CA PHE A 188 -15.88 12.01 -9.36
C PHE A 188 -17.31 12.21 -9.90
N SER A 189 -17.87 11.28 -10.67
CA SER A 189 -19.26 11.36 -11.08
C SER A 189 -20.18 10.71 -10.03
N THR A 190 -20.70 11.53 -9.11
CA THR A 190 -22.04 11.41 -8.49
C THR A 190 -22.27 10.68 -7.15
N THR A 191 -21.28 10.05 -6.48
CA THR A 191 -21.52 9.44 -5.15
C THR A 191 -20.67 10.10 -4.04
N PRO A 192 -21.26 10.62 -2.96
CA PRO A 192 -20.52 11.07 -1.79
C PRO A 192 -19.76 9.89 -1.16
N GLN A 193 -18.44 10.00 -1.05
CA GLN A 193 -17.58 9.03 -0.38
C GLN A 193 -16.91 9.70 0.83
N SER A 194 -16.67 8.95 1.91
CA SER A 194 -15.94 9.47 3.05
C SER A 194 -14.52 9.88 2.62
N SER A 195 -14.12 11.12 2.92
CA SER A 195 -12.79 11.64 2.56
C SER A 195 -11.67 10.79 3.13
N LYS A 196 -11.86 10.23 4.34
CA LYS A 196 -10.90 9.32 4.97
C LYS A 196 -10.74 8.02 4.18
N VAL A 197 -11.84 7.42 3.72
CA VAL A 197 -11.81 6.17 2.93
C VAL A 197 -11.17 6.39 1.56
N VAL A 198 -11.47 7.52 0.90
CA VAL A 198 -10.80 7.89 -0.36
C VAL A 198 -9.30 8.08 -0.15
N LYS A 199 -8.91 8.76 0.93
CA LYS A 199 -7.50 8.99 1.27
C LYS A 199 -6.78 7.68 1.60
N THR A 200 -7.37 6.79 2.40
CA THR A 200 -6.83 5.46 2.68
C THR A 200 -6.61 4.68 1.39
N ARG A 201 -7.58 4.68 0.46
CA ARG A 201 -7.44 4.05 -0.86
C ARG A 201 -6.26 4.59 -1.65
N LEU A 202 -6.07 5.92 -1.67
CA LEU A 202 -4.98 6.57 -2.40
C LEU A 202 -3.61 6.30 -1.80
N LEU A 203 -3.52 6.14 -0.47
CA LEU A 203 -2.28 5.93 0.27
C LEU A 203 -1.93 4.46 0.52
N PHE A 204 -2.79 3.52 0.14
CA PHE A 204 -2.57 2.10 0.40
C PHE A 204 -1.52 1.53 -0.56
N PRO A 205 -0.35 1.05 -0.08
CA PRO A 205 0.65 0.46 -0.95
C PRO A 205 0.35 -1.01 -1.23
N VAL A 206 0.75 -1.47 -2.41
CA VAL A 206 0.67 -2.90 -2.81
C VAL A 206 1.92 -3.69 -2.41
N ASN A 207 3.05 -3.01 -2.21
CA ASN A 207 4.31 -3.57 -1.75
C ASN A 207 4.64 -3.16 -0.31
N ASN A 208 5.56 -3.88 0.33
CA ASN A 208 6.03 -3.59 1.67
C ASN A 208 7.01 -2.39 1.69
N PRO A 209 6.74 -1.29 2.43
CA PRO A 209 7.66 -0.15 2.52
C PRO A 209 8.98 -0.56 3.16
N SER A 210 10.12 -0.11 2.63
CA SER A 210 11.46 -0.39 3.17
C SER A 210 12.23 0.85 3.60
N LYS A 211 11.88 2.03 3.07
CA LYS A 211 12.47 3.29 3.51
C LYS A 211 11.55 4.48 3.26
N ILE A 212 11.65 5.48 4.15
CA ILE A 212 10.95 6.75 4.04
C ILE A 212 11.96 7.88 4.27
N VAL A 213 12.00 8.86 3.37
CA VAL A 213 12.82 10.07 3.51
C VAL A 213 11.91 11.28 3.54
N TYR A 214 11.91 11.99 4.68
CA TYR A 214 11.18 13.23 4.82
C TYR A 214 12.05 14.42 4.42
N LYS A 215 11.53 15.27 3.54
CA LYS A 215 12.19 16.48 3.06
C LYS A 215 11.33 17.69 3.37
N ASN A 216 11.97 18.80 3.71
CA ASN A 216 11.27 20.08 3.87
C ASN A 216 10.82 20.64 2.50
N GLN A 217 10.14 21.79 2.53
CA GLN A 217 9.67 22.51 1.33
C GLN A 217 10.76 22.82 0.28
N THR A 218 12.05 22.89 0.66
CA THR A 218 13.16 23.13 -0.28
C THR A 218 13.79 21.84 -0.81
N GLY A 219 13.25 20.68 -0.44
CA GLY A 219 13.74 19.37 -0.86
C GLY A 219 14.93 18.85 -0.06
N ILE A 220 15.27 19.49 1.08
CA ILE A 220 16.38 19.08 1.93
C ILE A 220 15.90 17.98 2.89
N PRO A 221 16.52 16.78 2.89
CA PRO A 221 16.20 15.71 3.83
C PRO A 221 16.35 16.13 5.29
N GLN A 222 15.32 15.85 6.10
CA GLN A 222 15.24 16.15 7.54
C GLN A 222 15.31 14.88 8.38
N TYR A 223 14.57 13.85 7.97
CA TYR A 223 14.50 12.56 8.64
C TYR A 223 14.55 11.42 7.63
N GLN A 224 15.07 10.30 8.07
CA GLN A 224 15.08 9.04 7.33
C GLN A 224 14.61 7.91 8.25
N ILE A 225 13.76 7.04 7.73
CA ILE A 225 13.36 5.77 8.35
C ILE A 225 13.80 4.65 7.40
N GLU A 226 14.55 3.69 7.93
CA GLU A 226 14.97 2.48 7.21
C GLU A 226 14.45 1.25 7.96
N MET A 227 13.85 0.32 7.22
CA MET A 227 13.20 -0.88 7.74
C MET A 227 13.88 -2.10 7.12
N ASP A 228 14.75 -2.75 7.90
CA ASP A 228 15.50 -3.92 7.49
C ASP A 228 14.73 -5.19 7.87
N TYR A 229 14.02 -5.79 6.91
CA TYR A 229 13.18 -6.96 7.15
C TYR A 229 13.93 -8.30 7.02
N THR A 230 13.45 -9.30 7.74
CA THR A 230 13.70 -10.72 7.47
C THR A 230 12.37 -11.37 7.14
N TYR A 231 12.34 -12.09 6.03
CA TYR A 231 11.15 -12.73 5.48
C TYR A 231 11.14 -14.24 5.72
N ASP A 232 9.96 -14.84 5.70
CA ASP A 232 9.79 -16.28 5.57
C ASP A 232 9.78 -16.74 4.10
N ASP A 233 9.57 -18.04 3.88
CA ASP A 233 9.60 -18.67 2.55
C ASP A 233 8.48 -18.17 1.60
N ASP A 234 7.42 -17.55 2.14
CA ASP A 234 6.32 -16.98 1.36
C ASP A 234 6.43 -15.44 1.24
N ASN A 235 7.60 -14.88 1.57
CA ASN A 235 7.89 -13.44 1.53
C ASN A 235 7.10 -12.58 2.54
N TYR A 236 6.62 -13.16 3.64
CA TYR A 236 6.04 -12.38 4.75
C TYR A 236 7.13 -11.98 5.75
N PRO A 237 7.17 -10.72 6.22
CA PRO A 237 8.16 -10.27 7.18
C PRO A 237 7.91 -10.93 8.54
N ILE A 238 8.86 -11.71 9.03
CA ILE A 238 8.80 -12.32 10.38
C ILE A 238 9.47 -11.44 11.43
N SER A 239 10.38 -10.56 11.00
CA SER A 239 10.98 -9.53 11.85
C SER A 239 11.50 -8.35 11.04
N ALA A 240 11.68 -7.22 11.71
CA ALA A 240 12.28 -6.03 11.15
C ALA A 240 13.17 -5.32 12.19
N SER A 241 14.27 -4.72 11.72
CA SER A 241 15.03 -3.72 12.45
C SER A 241 14.70 -2.36 11.86
N VAL A 242 14.07 -1.48 12.62
CA VAL A 242 13.70 -0.14 12.14
C VAL A 242 14.59 0.92 12.76
N THR A 243 15.21 1.72 11.90
CA THR A 243 16.13 2.79 12.27
C THR A 243 15.58 4.12 11.78
N ARG A 244 15.30 5.05 12.70
CA ARG A 244 14.94 6.43 12.39
C ARG A 244 16.13 7.35 12.70
N THR A 245 16.54 8.15 11.73
CA THR A 245 17.67 9.09 11.86
C THR A 245 17.22 10.50 11.56
N SER A 246 17.49 11.43 12.48
CA SER A 246 17.43 12.87 12.22
C SER A 246 18.71 13.29 11.50
N LEU A 247 18.57 13.78 10.27
CA LEU A 247 19.69 14.19 9.43
C LEU A 247 20.22 15.58 9.81
N THR A 248 19.43 16.37 10.55
CA THR A 248 19.82 17.69 11.03
C THR A 248 20.37 17.70 12.45
N ARG A 249 19.89 16.79 13.31
CA ARG A 249 20.31 16.68 14.72
C ARG A 249 21.28 15.54 14.99
N ASN A 250 21.53 14.68 14.00
CA ASN A 250 22.37 13.48 14.13
C ASN A 250 21.91 12.55 15.27
N GLU A 251 20.60 12.49 15.49
CA GLU A 251 19.96 11.60 16.46
C GLU A 251 19.49 10.34 15.75
N THR A 252 19.66 9.18 16.39
CA THR A 252 19.20 7.90 15.85
C THR A 252 18.39 7.16 16.90
N PHE A 253 17.22 6.67 16.49
CA PHE A 253 16.34 5.82 17.27
C PHE A 253 16.20 4.48 16.57
N LYS A 254 16.27 3.38 17.33
CA LYS A 254 16.16 2.03 16.80
C LYS A 254 15.19 1.20 17.61
N TYR A 255 14.38 0.41 16.92
CA TYR A 255 13.50 -0.59 17.51
C TYR A 255 13.43 -1.84 16.64
N PHE A 256 12.89 -2.91 17.19
CA PHE A 256 12.73 -4.19 16.52
C PHE A 256 11.26 -4.58 16.49
N THR A 257 10.81 -5.10 15.37
CA THR A 257 9.44 -5.61 15.20
C THR A 257 9.50 -7.09 14.91
N SER A 258 8.57 -7.88 15.44
CA SER A 258 8.38 -9.28 15.08
C SER A 258 6.92 -9.56 14.79
N TYR A 259 6.67 -10.40 13.80
CA TYR A 259 5.32 -10.75 13.33
C TYR A 259 5.06 -12.23 13.55
N THR A 260 3.81 -12.57 13.85
CA THR A 260 3.32 -13.95 13.87
C THR A 260 2.09 -14.04 12.99
N TYR A 261 2.00 -15.13 12.23
CA TYR A 261 0.96 -15.36 11.24
C TYR A 261 0.25 -16.69 11.50
N ARG A 262 -0.98 -16.79 11.00
CA ARG A 262 -1.75 -18.04 10.87
C ARG A 262 -1.96 -18.40 9.40
#